data_AF-A0A915IZ74-F1
#
_entry.id   AF-A0A915IZ74-F1
#
_cell.length_a   1.000
_cell.length_b   1.000
_cell.length_c   1.000
_cell.angle_alpha   90.00
_cell.angle_beta   90.00
_cell.angle_gamma   90.00
#
_symmetry.space_group_name_H-M   'P 1'
#
loop_
_entity.id
_entity.type
_entity.pdbx_description
1 polymer ?
#
loop_
_entity_poly.entity_id
_entity_poly.type
_entity_poly.pdbx_seq_one_letter_code
_entity_poly.pdbx_strand_id
1 'polypeptide(L)'
;MFAASFPLAPMIALLISLFDVRFEVKRLLWILRRPVAFIASDIGMWFPIMRFVCFCGVISNGFIVAFTSSFCEDFFETDDVPTTQRLLVFITFEHVVFGLMYLFHICIPSTPANIRLAQRRERYEVMRILERNKYLNRKDLYDSSLCLSSDEDLKNTPSTAKKSNCQQSESLGVIRTPVFLLTDVAENS
;
A
#
# COMPACT_ATOMS: atom_id res chain seq x y z
N MET A 1 26.01 -4.12 5.72
CA MET A 1 27.31 -3.71 5.18
C MET A 1 28.51 -4.41 5.84
N PHE A 2 28.47 -4.78 7.14
CA PHE A 2 29.63 -5.35 7.86
C PHE A 2 29.36 -6.69 8.57
N ALA A 3 28.36 -7.44 8.11
CA ALA A 3 27.96 -8.68 8.76
C ALA A 3 29.05 -9.76 8.69
N ALA A 4 29.85 -9.77 7.61
CA ALA A 4 30.97 -10.70 7.46
C ALA A 4 32.07 -10.49 8.52
N SER A 5 32.23 -9.26 9.01
CA SER A 5 33.29 -8.90 9.96
C SER A 5 32.88 -9.13 11.42
N PHE A 6 31.58 -9.19 11.72
CA PHE A 6 31.10 -9.38 13.09
C PHE A 6 29.92 -10.36 13.16
N PRO A 7 30.18 -11.65 13.43
CA PRO A 7 29.14 -12.69 13.41
C PRO A 7 28.11 -12.53 14.55
N LEU A 8 28.42 -11.78 15.61
CA LEU A 8 27.52 -11.52 16.72
C LEU A 8 26.58 -10.32 16.49
N ALA A 9 26.76 -9.57 15.39
CA ALA A 9 25.94 -8.41 15.05
C ALA A 9 24.42 -8.71 15.04
N PRO A 10 23.93 -9.83 14.48
CA PRO A 10 22.50 -10.11 14.44
C PRO A 10 21.88 -10.31 15.83
N MET A 11 22.61 -10.93 16.77
CA MET A 11 22.14 -11.12 18.14
C MET A 11 21.99 -9.78 18.88
N ILE A 12 22.96 -8.88 18.72
CA ILE A 12 22.92 -7.55 19.31
C ILE A 12 21.82 -6.70 18.66
N ALA A 13 21.68 -6.75 17.33
CA ALA A 13 20.62 -6.06 16.61
C ALA A 13 19.23 -6.53 17.05
N LEU A 14 19.05 -7.84 17.31
CA LEU A 14 17.80 -8.38 17.83
C LEU A 14 17.51 -7.83 19.23
N LEU A 15 18.49 -7.84 20.13
CA LEU A 15 18.33 -7.27 21.48
C LEU A 15 17.96 -5.78 21.42
N ILE A 16 18.69 -4.99 20.62
CA ILE A 16 18.41 -3.56 20.42
C ILE A 16 16.99 -3.37 19.88
N SER A 17 16.60 -4.12 18.85
CA SER A 17 15.25 -4.03 18.26
C SER A 17 14.14 -4.36 19.26
N LEU A 18 14.35 -5.34 20.15
CA LEU A 18 13.40 -5.65 21.22
C LEU A 18 13.26 -4.51 22.23
N PHE A 19 14.37 -3.90 22.63
CA PHE A 19 14.35 -2.74 23.51
C PHE A 19 13.67 -1.56 22.84
N ASP A 20 14.02 -1.26 21.59
CA ASP A 20 13.50 -0.13 20.82
C ASP A 20 11.97 -0.16 20.71
N VAL A 21 11.38 -1.30 20.37
CA VAL A 21 9.91 -1.44 20.30
C VAL A 21 9.26 -1.12 21.65
N ARG A 22 9.85 -1.59 22.76
CA ARG A 22 9.32 -1.34 24.11
C ARG A 22 9.48 0.13 24.51
N PHE A 23 10.61 0.75 24.18
CA PHE A 23 10.86 2.16 24.44
C PHE A 23 9.94 3.05 23.61
N GLU A 24 9.73 2.73 22.34
CA GLU A 24 8.86 3.48 21.45
C GLU A 24 7.40 3.45 21.90
N VAL A 25 6.88 2.28 22.31
CA VAL A 25 5.53 2.16 22.87
C VAL A 25 5.39 2.98 24.16
N LYS A 26 6.35 2.89 25.08
CA LYS A 26 6.31 3.69 26.33
C LYS A 26 6.35 5.19 26.05
N ARG A 27 7.21 5.59 25.12
CA ARG A 27 7.34 6.99 24.69
C ARG A 27 6.04 7.50 24.07
N LEU A 28 5.38 6.71 23.23
CA LEU A 28 4.10 7.07 22.61
C LEU A 28 2.94 7.14 23.63
N LEU A 29 2.95 6.30 24.66
CA LEU A 29 1.89 6.26 25.68
C LEU A 29 2.05 7.32 26.77
N TRP A 30 3.26 7.58 27.24
CA TRP A 30 3.51 8.37 28.46
C TRP A 30 4.19 9.72 28.22
N ILE A 31 4.87 9.91 27.09
CA ILE A 31 5.73 11.09 26.85
C ILE A 31 5.16 12.00 25.76
N LEU A 32 4.67 11.44 24.64
CA LEU A 32 4.13 12.25 23.55
C LEU A 32 2.66 12.65 23.78
N ARG A 33 2.30 13.87 23.36
CA ARG A 33 0.89 14.26 23.18
C ARG A 33 0.28 13.47 22.02
N ARG A 34 -1.00 13.10 22.14
CA ARG A 34 -1.71 12.29 21.13
C ARG A 34 -1.55 12.85 19.70
N PRO A 35 -0.93 12.11 18.77
CA PRO A 35 -0.80 12.53 17.38
C PRO A 35 -2.13 12.38 16.64
N VAL A 36 -2.34 13.21 15.61
CA VAL A 36 -3.48 13.07 14.69
C VAL A 36 -3.21 11.88 13.76
N ALA A 37 -4.18 10.96 13.66
CA ALA A 37 -4.02 9.77 12.82
C ALA A 37 -4.04 10.16 11.34
N PHE A 38 -2.98 9.79 10.62
CA PHE A 38 -2.90 9.89 9.17
C PHE A 38 -2.94 8.47 8.57
N ILE A 39 -3.74 8.27 7.53
CA ILE A 39 -3.83 6.98 6.84
C ILE A 39 -2.75 6.95 5.77
N ALA A 40 -1.77 6.07 5.93
CA ALA A 40 -0.74 5.82 4.92
C ALA A 40 -0.93 4.43 4.33
N SER A 41 -0.95 4.33 2.99
CA SER A 41 -1.01 3.05 2.28
C SER A 41 0.31 2.27 2.40
N ASP A 42 1.43 2.97 2.46
CA ASP A 42 2.78 2.41 2.40
C ASP A 42 3.77 3.20 3.27
N ILE A 43 4.92 2.60 3.60
CA ILE A 43 6.00 3.25 4.38
C ILE A 43 6.73 4.37 3.58
N GLY A 44 6.40 4.53 2.29
CA GLY A 44 6.90 5.59 1.41
C GLY A 44 8.36 5.44 1.00
N MET A 45 9.09 6.55 1.00
CA MET A 45 10.49 6.67 0.53
C MET A 45 11.49 5.80 1.29
N TRP A 46 11.12 5.26 2.44
CA TRP A 46 11.99 4.38 3.20
C TRP A 46 12.25 3.04 2.49
N PHE A 47 11.31 2.53 1.69
CA PHE A 47 11.53 1.31 0.90
C PHE A 47 12.70 1.41 -0.07
N PRO A 48 12.77 2.42 -0.97
CA PRO A 48 13.91 2.56 -1.87
C PRO A 48 15.22 2.83 -1.13
N ILE A 49 15.19 3.56 0.00
CA ILE A 49 16.39 3.79 0.83
C ILE A 49 16.92 2.47 1.40
N MET A 50 16.06 1.65 2.00
CA MET A 50 16.47 0.35 2.55
C MET A 50 17.01 -0.58 1.46
N ARG A 51 16.38 -0.59 0.27
CA ARG A 51 16.88 -1.33 -0.89
C ARG A 51 18.27 -0.86 -1.31
N PHE A 52 18.51 0.45 -1.33
CA PHE A 52 19.82 1.02 -1.63
C PHE A 52 20.87 0.60 -0.59
N VAL A 53 20.56 0.66 0.71
CA VAL A 53 21.48 0.22 1.77
C VAL A 53 21.77 -1.29 1.67
N CYS A 54 20.78 -2.12 1.31
CA CYS A 54 20.98 -3.54 1.03
C CYS A 54 21.95 -3.75 -0.16
N PHE A 55 21.76 -3.02 -1.25
CA PHE A 55 22.63 -3.06 -2.43
C PHE A 55 24.08 -2.68 -2.09
N CYS A 56 24.30 -1.54 -1.43
CA CYS A 56 25.61 -1.15 -0.93
C CYS A 56 26.19 -2.20 0.03
N GLY A 57 25.34 -2.85 0.83
CA GLY A 57 25.70 -3.97 1.69
C GLY A 57 26.29 -5.16 0.97
N VAL A 58 25.72 -5.57 -0.16
CA VAL A 58 26.24 -6.67 -0.99
C VAL A 58 27.60 -6.28 -1.57
N ILE A 59 27.71 -5.07 -2.14
CA ILE A 59 28.97 -4.58 -2.73
C ILE A 59 30.08 -4.51 -1.68
N SER A 60 29.84 -3.87 -0.54
CA SER A 60 30.87 -3.70 0.49
C SER A 60 31.32 -5.02 1.11
N ASN A 61 30.39 -5.93 1.45
CA ASN A 61 30.77 -7.25 1.96
C ASN A 61 31.52 -8.05 0.89
N GLY A 62 31.11 -7.93 -0.37
CA GLY A 62 31.78 -8.54 -1.50
C GLY A 62 33.22 -8.04 -1.68
N PHE A 63 33.42 -6.72 -1.61
CA PHE A 63 34.73 -6.09 -1.64
C PHE A 63 35.63 -6.56 -0.48
N ILE A 64 35.08 -6.69 0.72
CA ILE A 64 35.83 -7.24 1.88
C ILE A 64 36.34 -8.64 1.56
N VAL A 65 35.51 -9.52 1.00
CA VAL A 65 35.92 -10.86 0.58
C VAL A 65 36.99 -10.80 -0.52
N ALA A 66 36.81 -9.96 -1.54
CA ALA A 66 37.76 -9.83 -2.64
C ALA A 66 39.16 -9.35 -2.20
N PHE A 67 39.24 -8.44 -1.23
CA PHE A 67 40.51 -7.89 -0.74
C PHE A 67 41.14 -8.66 0.42
N THR A 68 40.34 -9.40 1.19
CA THR A 68 40.81 -10.15 2.38
C THR A 68 41.10 -11.62 2.07
N SER A 69 40.57 -12.18 0.97
CA SER A 69 40.72 -13.61 0.68
C SER A 69 42.11 -13.96 0.12
N SER A 70 42.92 -14.61 0.94
CA SER A 70 43.80 -15.69 0.49
C SER A 70 42.99 -16.93 -0.01
N PHE A 71 41.68 -17.02 0.30
CA PHE A 71 40.77 -18.09 -0.16
C PHE A 71 40.67 -18.28 -1.68
N CYS A 72 40.96 -17.27 -2.51
CA CYS A 72 40.98 -17.47 -3.97
C CYS A 72 42.15 -18.36 -4.41
N GLU A 73 43.23 -18.40 -3.64
CA GLU A 73 44.41 -19.22 -3.94
C GLU A 73 44.15 -20.70 -3.65
N ASP A 74 43.34 -21.03 -2.64
CA ASP A 74 42.97 -22.41 -2.31
C ASP A 74 41.89 -23.00 -3.23
N PHE A 75 41.00 -22.17 -3.80
CA PHE A 75 39.89 -22.68 -4.64
C PHE A 75 40.29 -22.90 -6.11
N PHE A 76 41.24 -22.11 -6.62
CA PHE A 76 41.77 -22.26 -7.97
C PHE A 76 43.23 -22.69 -7.87
N GLU A 77 43.44 -23.99 -7.68
CA GLU A 77 44.72 -24.68 -7.84
C GLU A 77 45.15 -24.60 -9.31
N THR A 78 45.54 -23.41 -9.77
CA THR A 78 45.99 -23.15 -11.14
C THR A 78 47.09 -22.11 -11.06
N ASP A 79 48.30 -22.52 -11.44
CA ASP A 79 49.49 -21.67 -11.46
C ASP A 79 49.21 -20.36 -12.25
N ASP A 80 49.52 -19.22 -11.63
CA ASP A 80 49.47 -17.86 -12.19
C ASP A 80 48.09 -17.33 -12.66
N VAL A 81 47.19 -17.12 -11.71
CA VAL A 81 45.94 -16.39 -11.93
C VAL A 81 46.18 -14.86 -11.77
N PRO A 82 46.18 -14.04 -12.84
CA PRO A 82 46.30 -12.59 -12.73
C PRO A 82 45.18 -11.97 -11.87
N THR A 83 45.45 -10.84 -11.21
CA THR A 83 44.49 -10.11 -10.35
C THR A 83 43.13 -9.86 -11.04
N THR A 84 43.12 -9.74 -12.36
CA THR A 84 41.93 -9.62 -13.21
C THR A 84 40.97 -10.81 -13.08
N GLN A 85 41.48 -12.04 -12.97
CA GLN A 85 40.63 -13.24 -12.83
C GLN A 85 39.99 -13.32 -11.43
N ARG A 86 40.70 -12.88 -10.38
CA ARG A 86 40.13 -12.77 -9.01
C ARG A 86 38.94 -11.81 -8.98
N LEU A 87 39.07 -10.66 -9.66
CA LEU A 87 37.99 -9.69 -9.81
C LEU A 87 36.84 -10.22 -10.68
N LEU A 88 37.12 -11.02 -11.71
CA LEU A 88 36.08 -11.64 -12.54
C LEU A 88 35.23 -12.63 -11.75
N VAL A 89 35.84 -13.50 -10.94
CA VAL A 89 35.09 -14.44 -10.07
C VAL A 89 34.20 -13.66 -9.10
N PHE A 90 34.72 -12.58 -8.52
CA PHE A 90 33.93 -11.69 -7.67
C PHE A 90 32.74 -11.07 -8.43
N ILE A 91 32.98 -10.51 -9.62
CA ILE A 91 31.94 -9.93 -10.47
C ILE A 91 30.89 -10.99 -10.81
N THR A 92 31.28 -12.22 -11.13
CA THR A 92 30.31 -13.29 -11.41
C THR A 92 29.48 -13.66 -10.18
N PHE A 93 30.10 -13.77 -9.00
CA PHE A 93 29.38 -14.01 -7.75
C PHE A 93 28.41 -12.86 -7.42
N GLU A 94 28.83 -11.62 -7.61
CA GLU A 94 27.99 -10.44 -7.43
C GLU A 94 26.77 -10.45 -8.36
N HIS A 95 26.96 -10.75 -9.64
CA HIS A 95 25.85 -10.87 -10.62
C HIS A 95 24.89 -12.01 -10.27
N VAL A 96 25.39 -13.11 -9.71
CA VAL A 96 24.53 -14.20 -9.19
C VAL A 96 23.69 -13.70 -8.00
N VAL A 97 24.29 -12.98 -7.05
CA VAL A 97 23.55 -12.42 -5.90
C VAL A 97 22.50 -11.41 -6.35
N PHE A 98 22.81 -10.54 -7.32
CA PHE A 98 21.81 -9.64 -7.91
C PHE A 98 20.72 -10.39 -8.68
N GLY A 99 21.09 -11.42 -9.44
CA GLY A 99 20.14 -12.29 -10.13
C GLY A 99 19.18 -12.98 -9.15
N LEU A 100 19.68 -13.44 -8.00
CA LEU A 100 18.87 -13.99 -6.92
C LEU A 100 17.94 -12.94 -6.30
N MET A 101 18.42 -11.73 -6.02
CA MET A 101 17.55 -10.65 -5.51
C MET A 101 16.44 -10.29 -6.52
N TYR A 102 16.77 -10.28 -7.81
CA TYR A 102 15.79 -10.07 -8.87
C TYR A 102 14.77 -11.22 -8.93
N LEU A 103 15.23 -12.47 -8.83
CA LEU A 103 14.37 -13.65 -8.77
C LEU A 103 13.40 -13.57 -7.58
N PHE A 104 13.87 -13.18 -6.39
CA PHE A 104 13.01 -12.98 -5.23
C PHE A 104 11.92 -11.93 -5.47
N HIS A 105 12.23 -10.86 -6.19
CA HIS A 105 11.25 -9.83 -6.53
C HIS A 105 10.17 -10.34 -7.50
N ILE A 106 10.47 -11.35 -8.32
CA ILE A 106 9.50 -12.02 -9.19
C ILE A 106 8.70 -13.08 -8.41
N CYS A 107 9.36 -13.85 -7.55
CA CYS A 107 8.74 -14.96 -6.82
C CYS A 107 7.73 -14.50 -5.75
N ILE A 108 7.94 -13.32 -5.16
CA ILE A 108 7.07 -12.80 -4.09
C ILE A 108 6.13 -11.75 -4.70
N PRO A 109 4.91 -12.11 -5.11
CA PRO A 109 3.92 -11.12 -5.52
C PRO A 109 3.60 -10.22 -4.34
N SER A 110 3.63 -8.90 -4.56
CA SER A 110 3.44 -7.86 -3.54
C SER A 110 2.07 -7.88 -2.85
N THR A 111 1.11 -8.66 -3.34
CA THR A 111 -0.20 -8.83 -2.73
C THR A 111 -0.59 -10.31 -2.65
N PRO A 112 -0.74 -10.88 -1.45
CA PRO A 112 -1.17 -12.26 -1.29
C PRO A 112 -2.65 -12.42 -1.68
N ALA A 113 -3.04 -13.62 -2.12
CA ALA A 113 -4.32 -13.88 -2.77
C ALA A 113 -5.54 -13.62 -1.87
N ASN A 114 -5.44 -13.89 -0.57
CA ASN A 114 -6.48 -13.64 0.42
C ASN A 114 -6.86 -12.15 0.50
N ILE A 115 -5.86 -11.26 0.50
CA ILE A 115 -6.09 -9.81 0.55
C ILE A 115 -6.69 -9.33 -0.76
N ARG A 116 -6.23 -9.83 -1.90
CA ARG A 116 -6.81 -9.50 -3.21
C ARG A 116 -8.28 -9.90 -3.31
N LEU A 117 -8.66 -11.04 -2.72
CA LEU A 117 -10.05 -11.47 -2.64
C LEU A 117 -10.87 -10.59 -1.68
N ALA A 118 -10.32 -10.19 -0.54
CA ALA A 118 -10.96 -9.27 0.39
C ALA A 118 -11.20 -7.88 -0.24
N GLN A 119 -10.16 -7.27 -0.81
CA GLN A 119 -10.27 -6.00 -1.52
C GLN A 119 -11.26 -6.06 -2.68
N ARG A 120 -11.30 -7.19 -3.40
CA ARG A 120 -12.27 -7.39 -4.48
C ARG A 120 -13.70 -7.42 -3.95
N ARG A 121 -13.97 -8.06 -2.80
CA ARG A 121 -15.28 -8.06 -2.15
C ARG A 121 -15.72 -6.65 -1.77
N GLU A 122 -14.84 -5.89 -1.13
CA GLU A 122 -15.12 -4.49 -0.75
C GLU A 122 -15.45 -3.63 -1.98
N ARG A 123 -14.69 -3.76 -3.07
CA ARG A 123 -14.94 -3.03 -4.33
C ARG A 123 -16.29 -3.38 -4.96
N TYR A 124 -16.69 -4.65 -4.93
CA TYR A 124 -17.99 -5.06 -5.44
C TYR A 124 -19.15 -4.50 -4.62
N GLU A 125 -19.03 -4.52 -3.28
CA GLU A 125 -20.05 -3.97 -2.39
C GLU A 125 -20.27 -2.47 -2.60
N VAL A 126 -19.17 -1.71 -2.73
CA VAL A 126 -19.23 -0.27 -3.05
C VAL A 126 -19.89 -0.03 -4.41
N MET A 127 -19.52 -0.80 -5.43
CA MET A 127 -20.10 -0.66 -6.78
C MET A 127 -21.61 -0.92 -6.77
N ARG A 128 -22.06 -1.95 -6.04
CA ARG A 128 -23.49 -2.30 -5.90
C ARG A 128 -24.29 -1.19 -5.21
N ILE A 129 -23.73 -0.56 -4.17
CA ILE A 129 -24.38 0.55 -3.47
C ILE A 129 -24.47 1.79 -4.37
N LEU A 130 -23.40 2.11 -5.10
CA LEU A 130 -23.38 3.24 -6.04
C LEU A 130 -24.40 3.05 -7.18
N GLU A 131 -24.50 1.86 -7.74
CA GLU A 131 -25.48 1.55 -8.79
C GLU A 131 -26.91 1.69 -8.28
N ARG A 132 -27.20 1.15 -7.09
CA ARG A 132 -28.50 1.33 -6.43
C ARG A 132 -28.82 2.80 -6.19
N ASN A 133 -27.88 3.58 -5.66
CA ASN A 133 -28.07 5.01 -5.43
C ASN A 133 -28.30 5.78 -6.74
N LYS A 134 -27.58 5.45 -7.82
CA LYS A 134 -27.81 6.04 -9.15
C LYS A 134 -29.19 5.71 -9.69
N TYR A 135 -29.62 4.46 -9.53
CA TYR A 135 -30.96 4.03 -9.96
C TYR A 135 -32.06 4.77 -9.20
N LEU A 136 -31.97 4.85 -7.87
CA LEU A 136 -32.95 5.55 -7.03
C LEU A 136 -33.00 7.04 -7.39
N ASN A 137 -31.84 7.71 -7.48
CA ASN A 137 -31.76 9.11 -7.86
C ASN A 137 -32.38 9.37 -9.25
N ARG A 138 -32.13 8.48 -10.23
CA ARG A 138 -32.77 8.59 -11.56
C ARG A 138 -34.28 8.39 -11.50
N LYS A 139 -34.77 7.48 -10.66
CA LYS A 139 -36.20 7.24 -10.47
C LYS A 139 -36.89 8.44 -9.83
N ASP A 140 -36.29 9.03 -8.79
CA ASP A 140 -36.81 10.23 -8.14
C ASP A 140 -36.92 11.41 -9.13
N LEU A 141 -35.93 11.55 -10.03
CA LEU A 141 -35.96 12.56 -11.10
C LEU A 141 -37.14 12.31 -12.08
N TYR A 142 -37.38 11.06 -12.45
CA TYR A 142 -38.49 10.68 -13.32
C TYR A 142 -39.86 10.92 -12.66
N ASP A 143 -40.05 10.43 -11.43
CA ASP A 143 -41.30 10.57 -10.69
C ASP A 143 -41.64 12.05 -10.43
N SER A 144 -40.63 12.89 -10.13
CA SER A 144 -40.78 14.35 -9.99
C SER A 144 -41.24 15.03 -11.29
N SER A 145 -40.67 14.64 -12.44
CA SER A 145 -41.09 15.15 -13.75
C SER A 145 -42.52 14.73 -14.13
N LEU A 146 -42.93 13.53 -13.71
CA LEU A 146 -44.24 12.98 -14.00
C LEU A 146 -45.35 13.69 -13.17
N CYS A 147 -45.06 14.01 -11.91
CA CYS A 147 -45.92 14.87 -11.08
C CYS A 147 -46.09 16.27 -11.68
N LEU A 148 -45.00 16.89 -12.16
CA LEU A 148 -45.06 18.21 -12.83
C LEU A 148 -45.93 18.20 -14.08
N SER A 149 -45.88 17.12 -14.89
CA SER A 149 -46.76 16.97 -16.05
C SER A 149 -48.24 16.81 -15.65
N SER A 150 -48.51 16.09 -14.54
CA SER A 150 -49.86 15.87 -14.04
C SER A 150 -50.49 17.17 -13.49
N ASP A 151 -49.69 18.04 -12.87
CA ASP A 151 -50.15 19.35 -12.37
C ASP A 151 -50.42 20.36 -13.51
N GLU A 152 -49.65 20.30 -14.61
CA GLU A 152 -49.93 21.08 -15.83
C GLU A 152 -51.25 20.66 -16.48
N ASP A 153 -51.53 19.35 -16.57
CA ASP A 153 -52.78 18.83 -17.13
C ASP A 153 -54.02 19.21 -16.28
N LEU A 154 -53.87 19.29 -14.95
CA LEU A 154 -54.94 19.69 -14.05
C LEU A 154 -55.24 21.20 -14.09
N LYS A 155 -54.28 22.04 -14.49
CA LYS A 155 -54.51 23.49 -14.72
C LYS A 155 -55.24 23.78 -16.04
N ASN A 156 -55.20 22.84 -16.99
CA ASN A 156 -55.80 23.00 -18.32
C ASN A 156 -57.24 22.45 -18.42
N THR A 157 -57.84 21.99 -17.31
CA THR A 157 -59.23 21.48 -17.26
C THR A 157 -60.09 22.27 -16.27
N PRO A 158 -61.37 22.60 -16.61
CA PRO A 158 -62.19 23.44 -15.75
C PRO A 158 -62.67 22.66 -14.51
N SER A 159 -62.08 23.00 -13.36
CA SER A 159 -62.57 22.83 -11.98
C SER A 159 -63.44 21.59 -11.71
N THR A 160 -62.88 20.63 -10.96
CA THR A 160 -63.52 20.10 -9.75
C THR A 160 -62.54 19.28 -8.91
N ALA A 161 -62.22 19.83 -7.72
CA ALA A 161 -61.75 19.19 -6.49
C ALA A 161 -61.08 17.79 -6.53
N LYS A 162 -59.80 17.72 -6.12
CA LYS A 162 -59.38 16.82 -5.02
C LYS A 162 -58.02 17.21 -4.42
N LYS A 163 -58.03 17.60 -3.15
CA LYS A 163 -56.85 17.51 -2.28
C LYS A 163 -56.54 16.04 -2.09
N SER A 164 -55.38 15.57 -2.52
CA SER A 164 -54.77 14.36 -1.97
C SER A 164 -53.42 14.73 -1.36
N ASN A 165 -53.33 14.50 -0.05
CA ASN A 165 -52.13 14.61 0.76
C ASN A 165 -50.87 14.16 0.01
N CYS A 166 -49.93 15.07 -0.14
CA CYS A 166 -48.50 14.75 -0.17
C CYS A 166 -47.85 15.31 1.10
N GLN A 167 -48.42 14.96 2.25
CA GLN A 167 -47.66 14.77 3.48
C GLN A 167 -47.59 13.27 3.67
N GLN A 168 -46.48 12.65 3.26
CA GLN A 168 -45.83 11.56 4.00
C GLN A 168 -44.58 11.08 3.24
N SER A 169 -43.44 11.74 3.45
CA SER A 169 -42.16 11.03 3.52
C SER A 169 -41.12 11.85 4.29
N GLU A 170 -41.49 12.34 5.47
CA GLU A 170 -40.53 12.38 6.58
C GLU A 170 -40.26 10.91 6.97
N SER A 171 -39.34 10.24 6.28
CA SER A 171 -38.60 9.07 6.79
C SER A 171 -37.63 8.54 5.74
N LEU A 172 -36.76 9.41 5.25
CA LEU A 172 -35.42 8.92 4.92
C LEU A 172 -34.52 9.45 5.99
N GLY A 173 -34.25 8.56 6.95
CA GLY A 173 -33.02 8.63 7.71
C GLY A 173 -31.91 8.85 6.70
N VAL A 174 -31.51 10.11 6.60
CA VAL A 174 -30.17 10.50 6.24
C VAL A 174 -29.32 9.75 7.26
N ILE A 175 -28.97 8.51 6.92
CA ILE A 175 -27.73 7.95 7.39
C ILE A 175 -26.72 8.96 6.85
N ARG A 176 -26.36 9.89 7.74
CA ARG A 176 -25.07 10.54 7.74
C ARG A 176 -24.05 9.40 7.68
N THR A 177 -23.80 8.87 6.50
CA THR A 177 -22.47 8.37 6.20
C THR A 177 -21.60 9.60 6.28
N PRO A 178 -20.64 9.68 7.21
CA PRO A 178 -19.70 10.78 7.19
C PRO A 178 -19.07 10.78 5.81
N VAL A 179 -19.33 11.86 5.07
CA VAL A 179 -18.61 12.27 3.88
C VAL A 179 -17.17 12.51 4.34
N PHE A 180 -16.37 11.45 4.38
CA PHE A 180 -14.96 11.49 4.75
C PHE A 180 -14.07 10.75 3.73
N LEU A 181 -14.64 10.37 2.57
CA LEU A 181 -13.91 9.59 1.54
C LEU A 181 -14.05 10.14 0.12
N LEU A 182 -14.49 11.39 -0.07
CA LEU A 182 -14.63 11.99 -1.41
C LEU A 182 -13.77 13.24 -1.67
N THR A 183 -12.86 13.62 -0.77
CA THR A 183 -11.93 14.73 -1.06
C THR A 183 -10.62 14.33 -1.72
N ASP A 184 -10.25 13.04 -1.78
CA ASP A 184 -8.95 12.62 -2.35
C ASP A 184 -8.98 12.24 -3.85
N VAL A 185 -10.13 12.34 -4.54
CA VAL A 185 -10.23 11.99 -5.98
C VAL A 185 -10.38 13.22 -6.89
N ALA A 186 -10.50 14.43 -6.34
CA ALA A 186 -10.68 15.64 -7.14
C ALA A 186 -9.42 16.52 -7.30
N GLU A 187 -8.28 16.14 -6.68
CA GLU A 187 -7.05 16.93 -6.73
C GLU A 187 -5.92 16.14 -7.41
N ASN A 188 -6.13 15.76 -8.68
CA ASN A 188 -5.03 15.51 -9.61
C ASN A 188 -5.50 15.63 -11.06
N SER A 189 -5.54 16.86 -11.54
CA SER A 189 -5.51 17.25 -12.96
C SER A 189 -4.32 18.16 -13.17
#